data_AF-N1UNE5-F1
#
_entry.id   AF-N1UNE5-F1
#
_cell.length_a   1.000
_cell.length_b   1.000
_cell.length_c   1.000
_cell.angle_alpha   90.00
_cell.angle_beta   90.00
_cell.angle_gamma   90.00
#
_symmetry.space_group_name_H-M   'P 1'
#
loop_
_entity.id
_entity.type
_entity.pdbx_description
1 polymer ?
#
loop_
_entity_poly.entity_id
_entity_poly.type
_entity_poly.pdbx_seq_one_letter_code
_entity_poly.pdbx_strand_id
1 'polypeptide(L)'
;MNMRIDCKTWALLGVISATHGVSRCFMVNYLLWLDDSKVGDSIDKALNVGCPPFHSSYSYVWHLDLAQNRIIKSLRFHPNPILVSSERKRW
;
A
#
# COMPACT_ATOMS: atom_id res chain seq x y z
N MET A 1 18.66 9.14 -14.93
CA MET A 1 17.34 9.76 -15.17
C MET A 1 17.39 11.18 -14.62
N ASN A 2 16.98 12.18 -15.41
CA ASN A 2 16.92 13.58 -14.97
C ASN A 2 15.47 14.06 -15.12
N MET A 3 14.83 14.43 -14.02
CA MET A 3 13.41 14.76 -13.96
C MET A 3 13.25 16.08 -13.21
N ARG A 4 12.49 17.01 -13.79
CA ARG A 4 12.16 18.29 -13.17
C ARG A 4 10.87 18.12 -12.39
N ILE A 5 10.94 18.36 -11.08
CA ILE A 5 9.84 18.19 -10.14
C ILE A 5 9.70 19.49 -9.36
N ASP A 6 8.47 19.97 -9.19
CA ASP A 6 8.20 21.12 -8.34
C ASP A 6 8.59 20.85 -6.87
N CYS A 7 9.02 21.89 -6.16
CA CYS A 7 9.52 21.76 -4.79
C CYS A 7 8.45 21.19 -3.83
N LYS A 8 7.16 21.54 -4.01
CA LYS A 8 6.07 21.01 -3.19
C LYS A 8 5.84 19.53 -3.46
N THR A 9 5.88 19.13 -4.74
CA THR A 9 5.76 17.73 -5.15
C THR A 9 6.94 16.92 -4.63
N TRP A 10 8.15 17.48 -4.64
CA TRP A 10 9.33 16.84 -4.08
C TRP A 10 9.26 16.65 -2.55
N ALA A 11 8.68 17.62 -1.84
CA ALA A 11 8.43 17.52 -0.41
C ALA A 11 7.39 16.42 -0.09
N LEU A 12 6.27 16.38 -0.82
CA LEU A 12 5.25 15.35 -0.69
C LEU A 12 5.81 13.95 -0.96
N LEU A 13 6.58 13.79 -2.04
CA LEU A 13 7.28 12.55 -2.33
C LEU A 13 8.21 12.14 -1.18
N GLY A 14 8.85 13.10 -0.51
CA GLY A 14 9.63 12.87 0.69
C GLY A 14 8.83 12.26 1.84
N VAL A 15 7.63 12.76 2.11
CA VAL A 15 6.73 12.22 3.14
C VAL A 15 6.32 10.79 2.79
N ILE A 16 5.88 10.55 1.55
CA ILE A 16 5.46 9.22 1.08
C ILE A 16 6.64 8.24 1.19
N SER A 17 7.83 8.64 0.73
CA SER A 17 9.03 7.79 0.81
C SER A 17 9.38 7.44 2.26
N ALA A 18 9.30 8.41 3.17
CA ALA A 18 9.58 8.20 4.59
C ALA A 18 8.56 7.26 5.25
N THR A 19 7.26 7.39 4.94
CA THR A 19 6.23 6.48 5.48
C THR A 19 6.42 5.03 5.03
N HIS A 20 7.03 4.84 3.87
CA HIS A 20 7.32 3.52 3.31
C HIS A 20 8.74 3.02 3.64
N GLY A 21 9.58 3.82 4.31
CA GLY A 21 10.95 3.45 4.68
C GLY A 21 11.90 3.31 3.49
N VAL A 22 11.62 3.98 2.37
CA VAL A 22 12.40 3.90 1.13
C VAL A 22 13.00 5.24 0.75
N SER A 23 13.97 5.22 -0.17
CA SER A 23 14.54 6.46 -0.71
C SER A 23 13.56 7.16 -1.67
N ARG A 24 13.68 8.49 -1.78
CA ARG A 24 12.89 9.28 -2.76
C ARG A 24 13.09 8.76 -4.18
N CYS A 25 14.33 8.40 -4.54
CA CYS A 25 14.67 7.87 -5.85
C CYS A 25 13.98 6.53 -6.12
N PHE A 26 13.95 5.63 -5.13
CA PHE A 26 13.22 4.38 -5.23
C PHE A 26 11.73 4.64 -5.45
N MET A 27 11.13 5.56 -4.67
CA MET A 27 9.72 5.92 -4.80
C MET A 27 9.39 6.48 -6.18
N VAL A 28 10.23 7.36 -6.76
CA VAL A 28 10.02 7.85 -8.14
C VAL A 28 10.07 6.70 -9.13
N ASN A 29 11.06 5.83 -9.04
CA ASN A 29 11.20 4.71 -9.96
C ASN A 29 10.01 3.74 -9.85
N TYR A 30 9.52 3.52 -8.63
CA TYR A 30 8.35 2.70 -8.37
C TYR A 30 7.08 3.33 -8.96
N LEU A 31 6.88 4.63 -8.79
CA LEU A 31 5.73 5.34 -9.39
C LEU A 31 5.75 5.28 -10.92
N LEU A 32 6.93 5.41 -11.54
CA LEU A 32 7.07 5.26 -13.00
C LEU A 32 6.81 3.83 -13.46
N TRP A 33 7.25 2.84 -12.69
CA TRP A 33 6.94 1.44 -12.97
C TRP A 33 5.44 1.13 -12.85
N LEU A 34 4.76 1.73 -11.86
CA LEU A 34 3.31 1.60 -11.71
C LEU A 34 2.54 2.22 -12.89
N ASP A 35 3.02 3.36 -13.38
CA ASP A 35 2.46 4.05 -14.55
C ASP A 35 2.63 3.21 -15.84
N ASP A 36 3.85 2.70 -16.08
CA ASP A 36 4.14 1.82 -17.21
C ASP A 36 3.34 0.51 -17.17
N SER A 37 3.13 -0.03 -15.96
CA SER A 37 2.30 -1.20 -15.71
C SER A 37 0.79 -0.92 -15.82
N LYS A 38 0.39 0.31 -16.15
CA LYS A 38 -1.01 0.77 -16.26
C LYS A 38 -1.85 0.40 -15.04
N VAL A 39 -1.24 0.49 -13.86
CA VAL A 39 -1.94 0.19 -12.59
C VAL A 39 -3.15 1.10 -12.39
N GLY A 40 -3.12 2.31 -12.97
CA GLY A 40 -4.27 3.23 -12.98
C GLY A 40 -5.50 2.70 -13.73
N ASP A 41 -5.33 1.84 -14.74
CA ASP A 41 -6.43 1.27 -15.52
C ASP A 41 -7.08 0.06 -14.81
N SER A 42 -6.28 -0.69 -14.03
CA SER A 42 -6.77 -1.79 -13.20
C SER A 42 -5.76 -2.15 -12.10
N ILE A 43 -5.91 -1.51 -10.94
CA ILE A 43 -5.04 -1.72 -9.78
C ILE A 43 -5.00 -3.20 -9.38
N ASP A 44 -6.17 -3.84 -9.46
CA ASP A 44 -6.36 -5.25 -9.11
C ASP A 44 -5.52 -6.17 -10.00
N LYS A 45 -5.56 -5.97 -11.33
CA LYS A 45 -4.86 -6.84 -12.28
C LYS A 45 -3.35 -6.68 -12.23
N ALA A 46 -2.86 -5.48 -11.94
CA ALA A 46 -1.43 -5.18 -11.95
C ALA A 46 -0.73 -5.46 -10.61
N LEU A 47 -1.41 -5.24 -9.47
CA LEU A 47 -0.83 -5.44 -8.15
C LEU A 47 -1.19 -6.80 -7.50
N ASN A 48 -2.19 -7.54 -8.00
CA ASN A 48 -2.49 -8.89 -7.50
C ASN A 48 -1.71 -10.02 -8.19
N VAL A 49 -0.73 -9.73 -9.04
CA VAL A 49 0.09 -10.80 -9.64
C VAL A 49 0.93 -11.47 -8.54
N GLY A 50 0.50 -12.66 -8.09
CA GLY A 50 1.14 -13.40 -7.01
C GLY A 50 0.66 -13.08 -5.58
N CYS A 51 -0.33 -12.20 -5.43
CA CYS A 51 -1.02 -11.93 -4.16
C CYS A 51 -2.42 -12.56 -4.22
N PRO A 52 -3.00 -13.07 -3.12
CA PRO A 52 -4.41 -13.43 -3.10
C PRO A 52 -5.25 -12.24 -3.58
N PRO A 53 -6.24 -12.45 -4.46
CA PRO A 53 -7.04 -11.38 -5.04
C PRO A 53 -7.59 -10.46 -3.95
N PHE A 54 -7.50 -9.14 -4.18
CA PHE A 54 -7.95 -8.15 -3.21
C PHE A 54 -9.39 -8.48 -2.78
N HIS A 55 -9.58 -8.66 -1.48
CA HIS A 55 -10.91 -8.76 -0.91
C HIS A 55 -11.67 -7.46 -1.18
N SER A 56 -12.99 -7.58 -1.42
CA SER A 56 -13.87 -6.51 -1.91
C SER A 56 -13.83 -5.21 -1.08
N SER A 57 -13.38 -5.25 0.17
CA SER A 57 -12.92 -4.05 0.87
C SER A 57 -11.71 -4.33 1.77
N TYR A 58 -10.72 -3.45 1.67
CA TYR A 58 -9.50 -3.43 2.48
C TYR A 58 -9.40 -2.07 3.16
N SER A 59 -9.10 -2.04 4.45
CA SER A 59 -8.86 -0.80 5.19
C SER A 59 -7.56 -0.89 5.97
N TYR A 60 -6.66 0.03 5.66
CA TYR A 60 -5.37 0.17 6.32
C TYR A 60 -5.46 1.31 7.33
N VAL A 61 -5.50 0.98 8.61
CA VAL A 61 -5.67 1.94 9.69
C VAL A 61 -4.37 2.03 10.47
N TRP A 62 -3.80 3.23 10.52
CA TRP A 62 -2.66 3.54 11.38
C TRP A 62 -3.14 4.32 12.58
N HIS A 63 -2.93 3.77 13.77
CA HIS A 63 -3.10 4.50 15.02
C HIS A 63 -1.73 4.90 15.55
N LEU A 64 -1.51 6.20 15.59
CA LEU A 64 -0.29 6.81 16.10
C LEU A 64 -0.60 7.42 17.47
N ASP A 65 -0.07 6.80 18.52
CA ASP A 65 -0.09 7.36 19.87
C ASP A 65 1.28 7.97 20.16
N LEU A 66 1.37 9.30 20.02
CA LEU A 66 2.59 10.06 20.25
C LEU A 66 2.95 10.17 21.74
N ALA A 67 1.96 10.12 22.64
CA ALA A 67 2.18 10.22 24.07
C ALA A 67 2.81 8.93 24.62
N GLN A 68 2.42 7.78 24.05
CA GLN A 68 2.98 6.47 24.40
C GLN A 68 4.07 5.99 23.43
N ASN A 69 4.47 6.82 22.45
CA ASN A 69 5.40 6.48 21.37
C ASN A 69 5.09 5.13 20.69
N ARG A 70 3.80 4.87 20.44
CA ARG A 70 3.30 3.59 19.98
C ARG A 70 2.62 3.75 18.62
N ILE A 71 3.04 2.91 17.69
CA ILE A 71 2.48 2.84 16.34
C ILE A 71 1.77 1.49 16.22
N ILE A 72 0.47 1.52 15.94
CA ILE A 72 -0.33 0.32 15.69
C ILE A 72 -0.76 0.35 14.23
N LYS A 73 -0.40 -0.70 13.52
CA LYS A 73 -0.82 -0.93 12.14
C LYS A 73 -1.91 -1.99 12.14
N SER A 74 -3.12 -1.60 11.76
CA SER A 74 -4.26 -2.50 11.70
C SER A 74 -4.71 -2.67 10.27
N LEU A 75 -4.89 -3.92 9.88
CA LEU A 75 -5.37 -4.30 8.58
C LEU A 75 -6.71 -5.02 8.71
N ARG A 76 -7.77 -4.42 8.15
CA ARG A 76 -9.12 -4.97 8.10
C ARG A 76 -9.49 -5.41 6.68
N PHE A 77 -10.12 -6.58 6.59
CA PHE A 77 -10.63 -7.17 5.36
C PHE A 77 -12.13 -7.43 5.50
N HIS A 78 -12.91 -7.18 4.45
CA HIS A 78 -14.28 -7.67 4.36
C HIS A 78 -14.55 -8.26 2.95
N PRO A 79 -15.06 -9.51 2.85
CA PRO A 79 -15.16 -10.50 3.94
C PRO A 79 -13.76 -10.88 4.45
N ASN A 80 -13.61 -11.31 5.70
CA ASN A 80 -12.28 -11.64 6.23
C ASN A 80 -11.83 -13.04 5.77
N PRO A 81 -10.80 -13.18 4.92
CA PRO A 81 -10.36 -14.49 4.41
C PRO A 81 -9.92 -15.45 5.50
N ILE A 82 -9.41 -14.93 6.61
CA ILE A 82 -8.88 -15.75 7.72
C ILE A 82 -10.03 -16.53 8.39
N LEU A 83 -11.20 -15.89 8.54
CA LEU A 83 -12.37 -16.47 9.20
C LEU A 83 -13.14 -17.46 8.32
N VAL A 84 -13.06 -17.32 6.99
CA VAL A 84 -13.70 -18.27 6.06
C VAL A 84 -13.07 -19.67 6.14
N SER A 85 -11.80 -19.76 6.55
CA SER A 85 -11.10 -21.05 6.66
C SER A 85 -11.49 -21.88 7.89
N SER A 86 -12.03 -21.27 8.95
CA SER A 86 -12.43 -22.00 10.17
C SER A 86 -13.74 -22.77 10.04
N GLU A 87 -14.59 -22.44 9.07
CA GLU A 87 -15.86 -23.15 8.82
C GLU A 87 -15.67 -24.40 7.94
N ARG A 88 -14.56 -24.52 7.22
CA ARG A 88 -14.29 -25.66 6.32
C ARG A 88 -13.80 -26.93 7.04
N LYS A 89 -13.50 -26.87 8.34
CA LYS A 89 -13.06 -28.03 9.15
C LYS A 89 -14.18 -28.63 10.01
N ARG A 90 -15.44 -28.56 9.55
CA ARG A 90 -16.59 -29.09 10.29
C ARG A 90 -17.50 -29.99 9.45
N TRP A 91 -16.93 -30.79 8.54
CA TRP A 91 -17.57 -31.94 7.90
C TRP A 91 -16.50 -32.97 7.53
#